data_AF-A0A2S9DVK0-F1
#
_entry.id   AF-A0A2S9DVK0-F1
#
_cell.length_a   1.000
_cell.length_b   1.000
_cell.length_c   1.000
_cell.angle_alpha   90.00
_cell.angle_beta   90.00
_cell.angle_gamma   90.00
#
_symmetry.space_group_name_H-M   'P 1'
#
loop_
_entity.id
_entity.type
_entity.pdbx_description
1 polymer ?
#
loop_
_entity_poly.entity_id
_entity_poly.type
_entity_poly.pdbx_seq_one_letter_code
_entity_poly.pdbx_strand_id
1 'polypeptide(L)'
;MSEGSSSPHPTRSFKRKSSMSKKRTAWISIGVTAALVTGGAVYAGTLNSDSRGTVVRVIDGDTVDMRIAGEETRVRLLNIDTPETVDPDKAVECMGPEASDYLKSLLAPGDKVKLEYDIERTDRYGRTLAGVYKDKSLINAEIAAAGLGIAVKYEPNVRFYDEVLRAEKEASTTTAGLFDPNAECTIPAKLEEATQALGQLGDAPADSINEAESLAGEAAAAIALGQGAKSALDKLTPNTHPVAYALLATHFAKNVANLDTSISRANGIEQAHQDHKTALIKAEEERKEAEKKKKEEAAKKKKAAEEKAAEEQRRAAIERQQQAAEQKAAEQRRLQQQKPKPAAPKVQQPRPKTQQPRQQGPSNYTGPRCYAPGGKSWKPCP
;
A
#
# COMPACT_ATOMS: atom_id res chain seq x y z
N MET A 1 47.14 39.60 -35.33
CA MET A 1 48.56 39.28 -35.55
C MET A 1 48.62 37.89 -36.15
N SER A 2 49.34 37.80 -37.28
CA SER A 2 49.78 36.65 -38.08
C SER A 2 48.70 35.65 -38.56
N GLU A 3 48.38 35.65 -39.86
CA GLU A 3 49.15 35.06 -40.99
C GLU A 3 49.12 33.52 -40.90
N GLY A 4 48.78 32.74 -41.92
CA GLY A 4 48.81 32.93 -43.36
C GLY A 4 49.28 31.62 -43.99
N SER A 5 49.10 31.48 -45.31
CA SER A 5 49.55 30.40 -46.21
C SER A 5 48.43 29.40 -46.59
N SER A 6 47.74 29.49 -47.74
CA SER A 6 48.20 29.56 -49.15
C SER A 6 49.08 28.33 -49.49
N SER A 7 48.93 27.51 -50.53
CA SER A 7 48.24 27.55 -51.84
C SER A 7 48.35 26.11 -52.47
N PRO A 8 48.29 25.85 -53.81
CA PRO A 8 47.14 25.22 -54.48
C PRO A 8 47.54 24.08 -55.49
N HIS A 9 46.65 23.79 -56.45
CA HIS A 9 46.84 23.14 -57.78
C HIS A 9 46.29 21.71 -57.98
N PRO A 10 46.01 21.27 -59.22
CA PRO A 10 45.25 21.96 -60.27
C PRO A 10 44.25 21.04 -61.02
N THR A 11 43.36 21.69 -61.75
CA THR A 11 42.44 21.19 -62.77
C THR A 11 43.12 20.42 -63.90
N ARG A 12 42.49 19.33 -64.38
CA ARG A 12 42.80 18.71 -65.68
C ARG A 12 41.53 18.63 -66.54
N SER A 13 41.32 19.67 -67.34
CA SER A 13 40.43 19.62 -68.50
C SER A 13 41.17 18.89 -69.63
N PHE A 14 40.49 17.98 -70.34
CA PHE A 14 40.99 17.47 -71.61
C PHE A 14 39.90 17.51 -72.68
N LYS A 15 40.33 18.00 -73.84
CA LYS A 15 39.57 18.46 -74.99
C LYS A 15 38.82 17.34 -75.71
N ARG A 16 37.64 17.70 -76.21
CA ARG A 16 36.95 17.09 -77.35
C ARG A 16 37.28 17.88 -78.63
N LYS A 17 37.63 17.20 -79.73
CA LYS A 17 37.49 17.60 -81.16
C LYS A 17 38.06 16.45 -82.02
N SER A 18 37.22 15.62 -82.63
CA SER A 18 36.69 15.69 -84.02
C SER A 18 37.70 15.34 -85.11
N SER A 19 37.43 14.28 -85.88
CA SER A 19 37.77 14.22 -87.31
C SER A 19 36.99 13.09 -87.99
N MET A 20 36.27 13.44 -89.06
CA MET A 20 35.56 12.56 -89.99
C MET A 20 36.53 11.98 -91.03
N SER A 21 36.23 10.80 -91.60
CA SER A 21 36.11 10.62 -93.06
C SER A 21 35.99 9.14 -93.51
N LYS A 22 34.78 8.80 -94.00
CA LYS A 22 34.41 8.09 -95.25
C LYS A 22 35.27 6.89 -95.74
N LYS A 23 34.61 5.75 -96.03
CA LYS A 23 34.05 5.36 -97.35
C LYS A 23 33.62 3.88 -97.42
N ARG A 24 32.49 3.65 -98.13
CA ARG A 24 32.05 2.45 -98.90
C ARG A 24 31.63 1.24 -98.05
N THR A 25 30.52 0.54 -98.29
CA THR A 25 29.87 0.15 -99.56
C THR A 25 28.42 -0.27 -99.26
N ALA A 26 27.49 0.02 -100.17
CA ALA A 26 26.13 -0.51 -100.15
C ALA A 26 26.06 -1.87 -100.88
N TRP A 27 25.10 -2.74 -100.52
CA TRP A 27 24.10 -3.37 -101.41
C TRP A 27 23.40 -4.58 -100.74
N ILE A 28 22.05 -4.62 -100.85
CA ILE A 28 21.10 -5.77 -100.80
C ILE A 28 20.99 -6.50 -99.43
N SER A 29 19.83 -6.59 -98.75
CA SER A 29 18.65 -7.34 -99.19
C SER A 29 17.38 -6.94 -98.42
N ILE A 30 16.29 -6.89 -99.17
CA ILE A 30 14.90 -6.88 -98.71
C ILE A 30 14.56 -8.25 -98.09
N GLY A 31 13.84 -8.23 -96.98
CA GLY A 31 12.88 -9.30 -96.63
C GLY A 31 13.19 -10.13 -95.38
N VAL A 32 12.78 -9.65 -94.20
CA VAL A 32 12.08 -10.43 -93.15
C VAL A 32 11.22 -9.45 -92.32
N THR A 33 10.11 -8.98 -92.90
CA THR A 33 9.00 -8.37 -92.15
C THR A 33 7.92 -9.45 -91.99
N ALA A 34 7.96 -10.20 -90.88
CA ALA A 34 6.81 -10.85 -90.24
C ALA A 34 7.21 -11.97 -89.24
N ALA A 35 8.10 -11.69 -88.27
CA ALA A 35 8.35 -12.63 -87.16
C ALA A 35 8.83 -11.96 -85.85
N LEU A 36 8.45 -10.70 -85.60
CA LEU A 36 8.93 -9.94 -84.43
C LEU A 36 7.83 -9.12 -83.73
N VAL A 37 6.57 -9.58 -83.76
CA VAL A 37 5.48 -8.94 -82.98
C VAL A 37 4.78 -9.90 -82.01
N THR A 38 4.98 -11.21 -82.12
CA THR A 38 4.37 -12.17 -81.18
C THR A 38 5.24 -12.51 -79.96
N GLY A 39 6.54 -12.17 -79.95
CA GLY A 39 7.43 -12.42 -78.80
C GLY A 39 7.33 -11.38 -77.67
N GLY A 40 6.96 -10.14 -77.99
CA GLY A 40 6.93 -9.03 -77.01
C GLY A 40 5.75 -9.11 -76.03
N ALA A 41 4.64 -9.72 -76.42
CA ALA A 41 3.45 -9.85 -75.57
C ALA A 41 3.59 -10.95 -74.51
N VAL A 42 4.44 -11.96 -74.74
CA VAL A 42 4.66 -13.07 -73.78
C VAL A 42 5.65 -12.67 -72.67
N TYR A 43 6.55 -11.72 -72.93
CA TYR A 43 7.53 -11.28 -71.92
C TYR A 43 7.01 -10.24 -70.93
N ALA A 44 5.89 -9.58 -71.22
CA ALA A 44 5.29 -8.57 -70.33
C ALA A 44 4.45 -9.19 -69.18
N GLY A 45 4.14 -10.49 -69.25
CA GLY A 45 3.28 -11.19 -68.28
C GLY A 45 3.98 -11.68 -67.01
N THR A 46 5.31 -11.69 -66.96
CA THR A 46 6.08 -12.35 -65.88
C THR A 46 6.68 -11.38 -64.85
N LEU A 47 6.63 -10.06 -65.10
CA LEU A 47 7.24 -9.05 -64.22
C LEU A 47 6.33 -8.59 -63.06
N ASN A 48 5.15 -9.20 -62.90
CA ASN A 48 4.18 -8.79 -61.87
C ASN A 48 3.52 -9.98 -61.15
N SER A 49 4.11 -11.17 -61.27
CA SER A 49 3.60 -12.41 -60.66
C SER A 49 4.02 -12.60 -59.20
N ASP A 50 5.03 -11.85 -58.73
CA ASP A 50 5.53 -11.91 -57.35
C ASP A 50 4.91 -10.84 -56.43
N SER A 51 4.30 -9.79 -56.98
CA SER A 51 3.60 -8.75 -56.21
C SER A 51 2.18 -9.15 -55.77
N ARG A 52 1.77 -10.39 -56.04
CA ARG A 52 0.48 -10.96 -55.65
C ARG A 52 0.65 -12.36 -55.07
N GLY A 53 -0.06 -12.61 -53.98
CA GLY A 53 -0.11 -13.91 -53.32
C GLY A 53 -1.54 -14.41 -53.18
N THR A 54 -1.71 -15.74 -53.13
CA THR A 54 -2.94 -16.36 -52.63
C THR A 54 -2.65 -17.03 -51.30
N VAL A 55 -3.39 -16.70 -50.25
CA VAL A 55 -3.19 -17.25 -48.91
C VAL A 55 -3.43 -18.76 -48.93
N VAL A 56 -2.48 -19.54 -48.41
CA VAL A 56 -2.60 -20.98 -48.22
C VAL A 56 -3.04 -21.26 -46.78
N ARG A 57 -2.30 -20.74 -45.80
CA ARG A 57 -2.61 -20.83 -44.37
C ARG A 57 -1.83 -19.80 -43.57
N VAL A 58 -2.36 -19.42 -42.42
CA VAL A 58 -1.63 -18.66 -41.39
C VAL A 58 -0.83 -19.65 -40.53
N ILE A 59 0.43 -19.31 -40.23
CA ILE A 59 1.35 -20.13 -39.42
C ILE A 59 1.38 -19.61 -37.99
N ASP A 60 1.64 -18.32 -37.81
CA ASP A 60 1.54 -17.61 -36.53
C ASP A 60 1.15 -16.15 -36.76
N GLY A 61 1.08 -15.32 -35.70
CA GLY A 61 0.57 -13.94 -35.70
C GLY A 61 1.20 -12.97 -36.71
N ASP A 62 2.36 -13.28 -37.28
CA ASP A 62 3.05 -12.48 -38.30
C ASP A 62 3.59 -13.29 -39.48
N THR A 63 3.21 -14.57 -39.59
CA THR A 63 3.78 -15.49 -40.58
C THR A 63 2.69 -16.24 -41.31
N VAL A 64 2.74 -16.22 -42.64
CA VAL A 64 1.71 -16.80 -43.53
C VAL A 64 2.37 -17.58 -44.66
N ASP A 65 1.83 -18.76 -44.99
CA ASP A 65 2.16 -19.46 -46.23
C ASP A 65 1.25 -18.97 -47.35
N MET A 66 1.85 -18.58 -48.48
CA MET A 66 1.14 -18.06 -49.64
C MET A 66 1.64 -18.71 -50.92
N ARG A 67 0.75 -18.88 -51.90
CA ARG A 67 1.13 -19.22 -53.27
C ARG A 67 1.49 -17.95 -54.03
N ILE A 68 2.78 -17.80 -54.36
CA ILE A 68 3.35 -16.65 -55.07
C ILE A 68 4.05 -17.18 -56.32
N ALA A 69 3.77 -16.59 -57.50
CA ALA A 69 4.31 -17.06 -58.77
C ALA A 69 4.18 -18.58 -59.05
N GLY A 70 3.18 -19.24 -58.43
CA GLY A 70 2.93 -20.68 -58.56
C GLY A 70 3.56 -21.56 -57.47
N GLU A 71 4.42 -21.01 -56.61
CA GLU A 71 5.12 -21.75 -55.55
C GLU A 71 4.56 -21.40 -54.17
N GLU A 72 4.50 -22.38 -53.26
CA GLU A 72 4.17 -22.13 -51.86
C GLU A 72 5.39 -21.53 -51.15
N THR A 73 5.23 -20.32 -50.63
CA THR A 73 6.28 -19.50 -50.05
C THR A 73 5.87 -19.05 -48.66
N ARG A 74 6.77 -19.20 -47.68
CA ARG A 74 6.57 -18.63 -46.34
C ARG A 74 6.87 -17.14 -46.35
N VAL A 75 5.91 -16.34 -45.92
CA VAL A 75 6.00 -14.88 -45.84
C VAL A 75 5.99 -14.45 -44.37
N ARG A 76 7.01 -13.71 -43.94
CA ARG A 76 7.06 -13.00 -42.64
C ARG A 76 6.70 -11.54 -42.88
N LEU A 77 5.71 -11.06 -42.13
CA LEU A 77 5.22 -9.70 -42.22
C LEU A 77 6.31 -8.72 -41.74
N LEU A 78 6.64 -7.72 -42.56
CA LEU A 78 7.64 -6.71 -42.22
C LEU A 78 7.19 -5.73 -41.13
N ASN A 79 8.16 -5.28 -40.33
CA ASN A 79 8.02 -4.22 -39.32
C ASN A 79 6.99 -4.45 -38.20
N ILE A 80 6.50 -5.68 -38.03
CA ILE A 80 5.62 -6.11 -36.93
C ILE A 80 6.26 -7.32 -36.24
N ASP A 81 6.13 -7.42 -34.93
CA ASP A 81 6.48 -8.61 -34.15
C ASP A 81 5.31 -8.98 -33.25
N THR A 82 4.86 -10.23 -33.33
CA THR A 82 3.72 -10.73 -32.54
C THR A 82 4.17 -11.67 -31.44
N PRO A 83 3.43 -11.77 -30.31
CA PRO A 83 3.77 -12.75 -29.28
C PRO A 83 3.77 -14.17 -29.84
N GLU A 84 4.83 -14.92 -29.58
CA GLU A 84 5.07 -16.21 -30.24
C GLU A 84 4.28 -17.37 -29.62
N THR A 85 3.79 -18.29 -30.47
CA THR A 85 2.98 -19.45 -30.03
C THR A 85 3.58 -20.82 -30.32
N VAL A 86 4.49 -20.91 -31.29
CA VAL A 86 4.91 -22.20 -31.88
C VAL A 86 6.36 -22.59 -31.64
N ASP A 87 7.12 -21.81 -30.87
CA ASP A 87 8.52 -22.13 -30.56
C ASP A 87 8.59 -23.26 -29.51
N PRO A 88 9.10 -24.47 -29.85
CA PRO A 88 9.10 -25.62 -28.94
C PRO A 88 10.00 -25.42 -27.72
N ASP A 89 10.94 -24.48 -27.78
CA ASP A 89 11.90 -24.20 -26.72
C ASP A 89 11.44 -23.01 -25.83
N LYS A 90 10.28 -22.40 -26.13
CA LYS A 90 9.75 -21.24 -25.38
C LYS A 90 8.33 -21.50 -24.89
N ALA A 91 7.96 -20.78 -23.84
CA ALA A 91 6.56 -20.71 -23.42
C ALA A 91 5.74 -19.90 -24.43
N VAL A 92 4.47 -20.28 -24.61
CA VAL A 92 3.51 -19.47 -25.36
C VAL A 92 3.42 -18.09 -24.72
N GLU A 93 3.68 -17.05 -25.50
CA GLU A 93 3.60 -15.68 -25.00
C GLU A 93 2.14 -15.24 -24.82
N CYS A 94 1.94 -14.30 -23.89
CA CYS A 94 0.64 -13.69 -23.65
C CYS A 94 0.08 -13.10 -24.96
N MET A 95 -1.16 -13.43 -25.28
CA MET A 95 -1.88 -13.01 -26.50
C MET A 95 -1.34 -13.56 -27.82
N GLY A 96 -0.43 -14.54 -27.79
CA GLY A 96 0.07 -15.16 -29.00
C GLY A 96 -1.05 -15.88 -29.78
N PRO A 97 -1.84 -16.79 -29.16
CA PRO A 97 -2.93 -17.48 -29.86
C PRO A 97 -3.94 -16.50 -30.45
N GLU A 98 -4.24 -15.42 -29.74
CA GLU A 98 -5.12 -14.34 -30.15
C GLU A 98 -4.55 -13.58 -31.36
N ALA A 99 -3.25 -13.30 -31.41
CA ALA A 99 -2.58 -12.72 -32.57
C ALA A 99 -2.69 -13.62 -33.81
N SER A 100 -2.42 -14.92 -33.61
CA SER A 100 -2.57 -15.99 -34.60
C SER A 100 -3.99 -16.06 -35.16
N ASP A 101 -5.01 -16.07 -34.29
CA ASP A 101 -6.41 -16.18 -34.68
C ASP A 101 -6.93 -14.89 -35.31
N TYR A 102 -6.45 -13.73 -34.86
CA TYR A 102 -6.76 -12.46 -35.50
C TYR A 102 -6.23 -12.41 -36.93
N LEU A 103 -4.99 -12.83 -37.17
CA LEU A 103 -4.45 -12.91 -38.54
C LEU A 103 -5.25 -13.90 -39.41
N LYS A 104 -5.68 -15.05 -38.87
CA LYS A 104 -6.58 -15.98 -39.59
C LYS A 104 -7.91 -15.32 -39.95
N SER A 105 -8.44 -14.44 -39.10
CA SER A 105 -9.68 -13.71 -39.39
C SER A 105 -9.52 -12.68 -40.51
N LEU A 106 -8.33 -12.09 -40.63
CA LEU A 106 -7.99 -11.14 -41.69
C LEU A 106 -7.67 -11.84 -43.01
N LEU A 107 -7.02 -13.00 -42.96
CA LEU A 107 -6.49 -13.74 -44.11
C LEU A 107 -6.97 -15.20 -44.12
N ALA A 108 -8.05 -15.46 -44.86
CA ALA A 108 -8.58 -16.81 -45.04
C ALA A 108 -7.86 -17.55 -46.19
N PRO A 109 -7.76 -18.89 -46.14
CA PRO A 109 -7.27 -19.68 -47.26
C PRO A 109 -8.02 -19.34 -48.57
N GLY A 110 -7.27 -19.06 -49.63
CA GLY A 110 -7.80 -18.63 -50.93
C GLY A 110 -7.89 -17.12 -51.12
N ASP A 111 -7.71 -16.31 -50.07
CA ASP A 111 -7.69 -14.86 -50.19
C ASP A 111 -6.56 -14.39 -51.10
N LYS A 112 -6.85 -13.38 -51.92
CA LYS A 112 -5.88 -12.73 -52.79
C LYS A 112 -5.35 -11.48 -52.12
N VAL A 113 -4.03 -11.40 -51.99
CA VAL A 113 -3.34 -10.27 -51.36
C VAL A 113 -2.33 -9.66 -52.32
N LYS A 114 -2.04 -8.38 -52.11
CA LYS A 114 -0.92 -7.69 -52.73
C LYS A 114 0.27 -7.74 -51.78
N LEU A 115 1.44 -8.03 -52.33
CA LEU A 115 2.70 -8.04 -51.59
C LEU A 115 3.53 -6.83 -52.00
N GLU A 116 3.97 -6.07 -51.01
CA GLU A 116 4.93 -5.00 -51.19
C GLU A 116 6.22 -5.33 -50.45
N TYR A 117 7.34 -5.19 -51.15
CA TYR A 117 8.66 -5.53 -50.64
C TYR A 117 9.42 -4.26 -50.23
N ASP A 118 10.47 -4.48 -49.44
CA ASP A 118 11.48 -3.48 -49.12
C ASP A 118 12.85 -3.92 -49.68
N ILE A 119 13.94 -3.28 -49.23
CA ILE A 119 15.31 -3.46 -49.73
C ILE A 119 15.73 -4.94 -49.73
N GLU A 120 15.59 -5.62 -48.61
CA GLU A 120 15.85 -7.06 -48.49
C GLU A 120 14.55 -7.85 -48.60
N ARG A 121 14.51 -8.84 -49.51
CA ARG A 121 13.30 -9.62 -49.79
C ARG A 121 13.21 -10.93 -49.01
N THR A 122 14.30 -11.36 -48.37
CA THR A 122 14.36 -12.63 -47.66
C THR A 122 15.17 -12.48 -46.39
N ASP A 123 14.73 -13.13 -45.31
CA ASP A 123 15.52 -13.20 -44.09
C ASP A 123 16.57 -14.32 -44.12
N ARG A 124 17.36 -14.40 -43.04
CA ARG A 124 18.39 -15.44 -42.84
C ARG A 124 17.85 -16.88 -42.79
N TYR A 125 16.54 -17.06 -42.62
CA TYR A 125 15.86 -18.36 -42.58
C TYR A 125 15.23 -18.71 -43.92
N GLY A 126 15.38 -17.86 -44.94
CA GLY A 126 14.80 -18.05 -46.26
C GLY A 126 13.32 -17.70 -46.35
N ARG A 127 12.74 -17.06 -45.33
CA ARG A 127 11.36 -16.55 -45.40
C ARG A 127 11.33 -15.29 -46.27
N THR A 128 10.30 -15.17 -47.09
CA THR A 128 10.05 -13.94 -47.86
C THR A 128 9.56 -12.83 -46.92
N LEU A 129 10.09 -11.63 -47.06
CA LEU A 129 9.77 -10.45 -46.26
C LEU A 129 8.84 -9.52 -47.03
N ALA A 130 7.64 -9.24 -46.53
CA ALA A 130 6.70 -8.36 -47.21
C ALA A 130 5.77 -7.58 -46.27
N GLY A 131 5.35 -6.40 -46.71
CA GLY A 131 4.09 -5.80 -46.30
C GLY A 131 2.94 -6.45 -47.06
N VAL A 132 1.94 -6.94 -46.33
CA VAL A 132 0.80 -7.67 -46.92
C VAL A 132 -0.41 -6.75 -46.95
N TYR A 133 -0.97 -6.54 -48.13
CA TYR A 133 -2.18 -5.75 -48.33
C TYR A 133 -3.35 -6.64 -48.74
N LYS A 134 -4.43 -6.55 -47.99
CA LYS A 134 -5.76 -7.03 -48.43
C LYS A 134 -6.58 -5.79 -48.77
N ASP A 135 -6.98 -5.70 -50.04
CA ASP A 135 -7.57 -4.49 -50.61
C ASP A 135 -6.67 -3.25 -50.43
N LYS A 136 -7.05 -2.35 -49.51
CA LYS A 136 -6.28 -1.13 -49.17
C LYS A 136 -5.69 -1.16 -47.76
N SER A 137 -5.98 -2.18 -46.97
CA SER A 137 -5.51 -2.31 -45.59
C SER A 137 -4.16 -3.02 -45.57
N LEU A 138 -3.19 -2.41 -44.90
CA LEU A 138 -1.92 -3.04 -44.56
C LEU A 138 -2.14 -3.97 -43.36
N ILE A 139 -2.15 -5.28 -43.58
CA ILE A 139 -2.42 -6.29 -42.54
C ILE A 139 -1.44 -6.17 -41.37
N ASN A 140 -0.17 -5.84 -41.65
CA ASN A 140 0.84 -5.59 -40.64
C ASN A 140 0.40 -4.53 -39.63
N ALA A 141 -0.22 -3.45 -40.10
CA ALA A 141 -0.75 -2.38 -39.26
C ALA A 141 -2.07 -2.75 -38.60
N GLU A 142 -2.93 -3.53 -39.26
CA GLU A 142 -4.18 -4.03 -38.67
C GLU A 142 -3.92 -4.89 -37.41
N ILE A 143 -2.86 -5.72 -37.42
CA ILE A 143 -2.44 -6.51 -36.25
C ILE A 143 -1.98 -5.60 -35.10
N ALA A 144 -1.16 -4.59 -35.41
CA ALA A 144 -0.71 -3.62 -34.41
C ALA A 144 -1.87 -2.79 -33.85
N ALA A 145 -2.85 -2.40 -34.67
CA ALA A 145 -4.04 -1.65 -34.26
C ALA A 145 -4.92 -2.44 -33.30
N ALA A 146 -4.97 -3.78 -33.45
CA ALA A 146 -5.63 -4.67 -32.51
C ALA A 146 -4.83 -4.88 -31.20
N GLY A 147 -3.63 -4.30 -31.10
CA GLY A 147 -2.73 -4.48 -29.95
C GLY A 147 -2.10 -5.87 -29.89
N LEU A 148 -2.07 -6.62 -30.99
CA LEU A 148 -1.61 -8.00 -31.05
C LEU A 148 -0.19 -8.14 -31.61
N GLY A 149 0.50 -7.03 -31.82
CA GLY A 149 1.91 -6.98 -32.18
C GLY A 149 2.50 -5.58 -32.04
N ILE A 150 3.82 -5.50 -32.03
CA ILE A 150 4.59 -4.25 -31.84
C ILE A 150 5.37 -3.88 -33.10
N ALA A 151 5.58 -2.59 -33.30
CA ALA A 151 6.38 -2.09 -34.42
C ALA A 151 7.87 -2.33 -34.16
N VAL A 152 8.54 -2.98 -35.12
CA VAL A 152 9.97 -3.30 -35.03
C VAL A 152 10.73 -2.79 -36.25
N LYS A 153 11.94 -2.25 -36.01
CA LYS A 153 12.87 -1.84 -37.07
C LYS A 153 13.89 -2.94 -37.31
N TYR A 154 13.90 -3.49 -38.51
CA TYR A 154 14.97 -4.37 -38.98
C TYR A 154 15.63 -3.73 -40.20
N GLU A 155 16.71 -2.99 -39.98
CA GLU A 155 17.43 -2.36 -41.09
C GLU A 155 17.98 -3.42 -42.07
N PRO A 156 17.96 -3.14 -43.38
CA PRO A 156 17.54 -1.88 -44.01
C PRO A 156 16.02 -1.74 -44.25
N ASN A 157 15.22 -2.74 -43.87
CA ASN A 157 13.78 -2.78 -44.13
C ASN A 157 12.95 -1.99 -43.10
N VAL A 158 12.58 -0.77 -43.45
CA VAL A 158 11.82 0.15 -42.59
C VAL A 158 10.60 0.77 -43.26
N ARG A 159 10.28 0.38 -44.50
CA ARG A 159 9.23 0.99 -45.33
C ARG A 159 7.86 1.05 -44.65
N PHE A 160 7.50 0.04 -43.86
CA PHE A 160 6.17 -0.05 -43.24
C PHE A 160 6.15 0.39 -41.77
N TYR A 161 7.32 0.68 -41.19
CA TYR A 161 7.47 0.92 -39.76
C TYR A 161 6.60 2.06 -39.23
N ASP A 162 6.58 3.22 -39.89
CA ASP A 162 5.85 4.38 -39.38
C ASP A 162 4.33 4.15 -39.35
N GLU A 163 3.81 3.37 -40.31
CA GLU A 163 2.40 3.00 -40.34
C GLU A 163 2.06 2.02 -39.21
N VAL A 164 2.89 1.00 -39.02
CA VAL A 164 2.72 0.01 -37.94
C VAL A 164 2.87 0.67 -36.56
N LEU A 165 3.86 1.56 -36.38
CA LEU A 165 4.06 2.27 -35.12
C LEU A 165 2.88 3.17 -34.76
N ARG A 166 2.26 3.80 -35.76
CA ARG A 166 1.05 4.62 -35.53
C ARG A 166 -0.12 3.74 -35.09
N ALA A 167 -0.30 2.57 -35.69
CA ALA A 167 -1.31 1.60 -35.29
C ALA A 167 -1.06 1.04 -33.88
N GLU A 168 0.18 0.71 -33.53
CA GLU A 168 0.56 0.28 -32.17
C GLU A 168 0.24 1.36 -31.14
N LYS A 169 0.53 2.63 -31.46
CA LYS A 169 0.17 3.77 -30.58
C LYS A 169 -1.34 3.89 -30.39
N GLU A 170 -2.13 3.65 -31.43
CA GLU A 170 -3.59 3.64 -31.33
C GLU A 170 -4.07 2.53 -30.39
N ALA A 171 -3.53 1.32 -30.51
CA ALA A 171 -3.82 0.21 -29.60
C ALA A 171 -3.45 0.55 -28.14
N SER A 172 -2.30 1.18 -27.92
CA SER A 172 -1.89 1.67 -26.60
C SER A 172 -2.89 2.68 -26.02
N THR A 173 -3.37 3.63 -26.83
CA THR A 173 -4.36 4.63 -26.37
C THR A 173 -5.76 4.07 -26.13
N THR A 174 -6.13 3.00 -26.84
CA THR A 174 -7.43 2.34 -26.74
C THR A 174 -7.41 1.12 -25.81
N THR A 175 -6.26 0.86 -25.16
CA THR A 175 -6.01 -0.29 -24.28
C THR A 175 -6.42 -1.61 -24.94
N ALA A 176 -6.08 -1.77 -26.22
CA ALA A 176 -6.39 -2.98 -26.99
C ALA A 176 -5.29 -4.02 -26.85
N GLY A 177 -5.65 -5.30 -26.93
CA GLY A 177 -4.69 -6.40 -26.98
C GLY A 177 -3.71 -6.37 -25.81
N LEU A 178 -2.42 -6.37 -26.11
CA LEU A 178 -1.32 -6.38 -25.14
C LEU A 178 -1.33 -5.18 -24.18
N PHE A 179 -2.14 -4.16 -24.47
CA PHE A 179 -2.34 -2.96 -23.67
C PHE A 179 -3.62 -3.03 -22.79
N ASP A 180 -4.41 -4.11 -22.85
CA ASP A 180 -5.63 -4.27 -22.07
C ASP A 180 -5.32 -4.59 -20.60
N PRO A 181 -5.71 -3.72 -19.64
CA PRO A 181 -5.53 -3.98 -18.21
C PRO A 181 -6.39 -5.14 -17.67
N ASN A 182 -7.43 -5.57 -18.39
CA ASN A 182 -8.32 -6.65 -17.96
C ASN A 182 -7.87 -8.04 -18.46
N ALA A 183 -6.89 -8.09 -19.36
CA ALA A 183 -6.32 -9.33 -19.84
C ALA A 183 -5.20 -9.79 -18.89
N GLU A 184 -5.48 -10.73 -17.99
CA GLU A 184 -4.62 -11.14 -16.84
C GLU A 184 -3.13 -11.40 -17.18
N CYS A 185 -2.83 -11.85 -18.39
CA CYS A 185 -1.47 -12.15 -18.79
C CYS A 185 -0.65 -10.90 -19.19
N THR A 186 -1.29 -9.76 -19.45
CA THR A 186 -0.65 -8.55 -19.98
C THR A 186 0.13 -7.80 -18.90
N ILE A 187 1.07 -6.95 -19.33
CA ILE A 187 1.83 -6.07 -18.44
C ILE A 187 0.92 -5.10 -17.66
N PRO A 188 -0.03 -4.38 -18.28
CA PRO A 188 -0.90 -3.47 -17.54
C PRO A 188 -1.74 -4.20 -16.49
N ALA A 189 -2.27 -5.40 -16.78
CA ALA A 189 -3.01 -6.19 -15.79
C ALA A 189 -2.15 -6.53 -14.56
N LYS A 190 -0.89 -6.97 -14.78
CA LYS A 190 0.06 -7.28 -13.70
C LYS A 190 0.43 -6.06 -12.86
N LEU A 191 0.45 -4.89 -13.48
CA LEU A 191 0.76 -3.63 -12.80
C LEU A 191 -0.44 -3.06 -12.04
N GLU A 192 -1.66 -3.22 -12.56
CA GLU A 192 -2.86 -2.63 -11.97
C GLU A 192 -3.12 -3.18 -10.55
N GLU A 193 -3.11 -4.50 -10.39
CA GLU A 193 -3.36 -5.14 -9.09
C GLU A 193 -2.38 -4.62 -8.01
N ALA A 194 -1.09 -4.62 -8.34
CA ALA A 194 -0.03 -4.14 -7.44
C ALA A 194 -0.15 -2.64 -7.14
N THR A 195 -0.38 -1.82 -8.17
CA THR A 195 -0.48 -0.37 -7.99
C THR A 195 -1.72 0.05 -7.22
N GLN A 196 -2.84 -0.65 -7.40
CA GLN A 196 -4.06 -0.42 -6.63
C GLN A 196 -3.86 -0.76 -5.16
N ALA A 197 -3.27 -1.91 -4.84
CA ALA A 197 -2.98 -2.32 -3.46
C ALA A 197 -2.05 -1.31 -2.76
N LEU A 198 -0.97 -0.90 -3.43
CA LEU A 198 -0.02 0.08 -2.88
C LEU A 198 -0.61 1.49 -2.77
N GLY A 199 -1.50 1.86 -3.69
CA GLY A 199 -2.14 3.18 -3.74
C GLY A 199 -3.15 3.42 -2.62
N GLN A 200 -3.78 2.36 -2.09
CA GLN A 200 -4.79 2.44 -1.05
C GLN A 200 -4.22 2.61 0.38
N LEU A 201 -2.91 2.47 0.54
CA LEU A 201 -2.27 2.57 1.86
C LEU A 201 -2.35 4.00 2.42
N GLY A 202 -2.95 4.10 3.61
CA GLY A 202 -3.00 5.31 4.42
C GLY A 202 -1.77 5.45 5.34
N ASP A 203 -1.35 6.69 5.57
CA ASP A 203 -0.22 7.07 6.42
C ASP A 203 -0.64 7.69 7.76
N ALA A 204 -1.95 7.75 8.03
CA ALA A 204 -2.48 8.26 9.29
C ALA A 204 -2.08 7.35 10.45
N PRO A 205 -1.65 7.91 11.60
CA PRO A 205 -1.30 7.10 12.76
C PRO A 205 -2.55 6.40 13.33
N ALA A 206 -2.39 5.14 13.75
CA ALA A 206 -3.46 4.36 14.35
C ALA A 206 -3.89 4.85 15.76
N ASP A 207 -5.15 4.65 16.14
CA ASP A 207 -5.66 5.02 17.46
C ASP A 207 -5.42 3.94 18.51
N SER A 208 -5.12 2.70 18.09
CA SER A 208 -4.92 1.55 18.97
C SER A 208 -3.83 0.59 18.49
N ILE A 209 -3.34 -0.25 19.41
CA ILE A 209 -2.33 -1.30 19.11
C ILE A 209 -2.85 -2.26 18.03
N ASN A 210 -4.11 -2.69 18.14
CA ASN A 210 -4.73 -3.62 17.21
C ASN A 210 -4.89 -2.99 15.81
N GLU A 211 -5.24 -1.71 15.76
CA GLU A 211 -5.35 -0.99 14.50
C GLU A 211 -3.97 -0.79 13.85
N ALA A 212 -2.95 -0.42 14.63
CA ALA A 212 -1.57 -0.32 14.13
C ALA A 212 -1.07 -1.66 13.56
N GLU A 213 -1.41 -2.78 14.22
CA GLU A 213 -1.10 -4.12 13.73
C GLU A 213 -1.83 -4.47 12.43
N SER A 214 -3.13 -4.13 12.32
CA SER A 214 -3.90 -4.32 11.10
C SER A 214 -3.31 -3.53 9.94
N LEU A 215 -3.06 -2.23 10.14
CA LEU A 215 -2.53 -1.34 9.11
C LEU A 215 -1.12 -1.75 8.66
N ALA A 216 -0.27 -2.20 9.58
CA ALA A 216 1.03 -2.75 9.22
C ALA A 216 0.90 -4.04 8.41
N GLY A 217 -0.03 -4.93 8.77
CA GLY A 217 -0.32 -6.16 8.03
C GLY A 217 -0.86 -5.89 6.61
N GLU A 218 -1.75 -4.91 6.46
CA GLU A 218 -2.26 -4.45 5.16
C GLU A 218 -1.13 -3.89 4.28
N ALA A 219 -0.26 -3.05 4.86
CA ALA A 219 0.92 -2.55 4.16
C ALA A 219 1.86 -3.67 3.71
N ALA A 220 2.16 -4.63 4.60
CA ALA A 220 2.99 -5.80 4.28
C ALA A 220 2.41 -6.63 3.13
N ALA A 221 1.09 -6.85 3.11
CA ALA A 221 0.41 -7.57 2.05
C ALA A 221 0.51 -6.82 0.70
N ALA A 222 0.27 -5.51 0.69
CA ALA A 222 0.41 -4.68 -0.51
C ALA A 222 1.86 -4.65 -1.03
N ILE A 223 2.86 -4.58 -0.14
CA ILE A 223 4.28 -4.68 -0.49
C ILE A 223 4.56 -6.02 -1.16
N ALA A 224 4.05 -7.12 -0.62
CA ALA A 224 4.25 -8.45 -1.20
C ALA A 224 3.67 -8.56 -2.62
N LEU A 225 2.47 -8.01 -2.86
CA LEU A 225 1.90 -7.92 -4.22
C LEU A 225 2.77 -7.09 -5.15
N GLY A 226 3.23 -5.92 -4.70
CA GLY A 226 4.14 -5.07 -5.47
C GLY A 226 5.44 -5.76 -5.85
N GLN A 227 6.08 -6.44 -4.89
CA GLN A 227 7.30 -7.21 -5.12
C GLN A 227 7.07 -8.42 -6.04
N GLY A 228 5.91 -9.08 -5.93
CA GLY A 228 5.49 -10.16 -6.82
C GLY A 228 5.35 -9.69 -8.26
N ALA A 229 4.65 -8.58 -8.48
CA ALA A 229 4.51 -7.95 -9.80
C ALA A 229 5.88 -7.56 -10.36
N LYS A 230 6.73 -6.89 -9.58
CA LYS A 230 8.10 -6.55 -9.99
C LYS A 230 8.89 -7.79 -10.41
N SER A 231 8.88 -8.84 -9.58
CA SER A 231 9.60 -10.09 -9.89
C SER A 231 9.07 -10.77 -11.16
N ALA A 232 7.77 -10.68 -11.45
CA ALA A 232 7.22 -11.18 -12.70
C ALA A 232 7.72 -10.38 -13.91
N LEU A 233 7.79 -9.05 -13.79
CA LEU A 233 8.30 -8.17 -14.85
C LEU A 233 9.81 -8.36 -15.08
N ASP A 234 10.60 -8.56 -14.03
CA ASP A 234 12.05 -8.80 -14.11
C ASP A 234 12.41 -10.11 -14.85
N LYS A 235 11.47 -11.06 -14.97
CA LYS A 235 11.64 -12.31 -15.74
C LYS A 235 11.43 -12.14 -17.24
N LEU A 236 10.87 -11.01 -17.67
CA LEU A 236 10.73 -10.70 -19.09
C LEU A 236 12.11 -10.34 -19.63
N THR A 237 12.61 -11.13 -20.57
CA THR A 237 13.94 -10.89 -21.19
C THR A 237 13.81 -10.86 -22.70
N PRO A 238 14.75 -10.21 -23.42
CA PRO A 238 14.74 -10.18 -24.88
C PRO A 238 14.74 -11.56 -25.55
N ASN A 239 15.27 -12.59 -24.88
CA ASN A 239 15.40 -13.93 -25.46
C ASN A 239 14.19 -14.83 -25.16
N THR A 240 13.49 -14.57 -24.07
CA THR A 240 12.36 -15.39 -23.62
C THR A 240 11.02 -14.76 -23.96
N HIS A 241 10.93 -13.43 -23.87
CA HIS A 241 9.71 -12.67 -24.10
C HIS A 241 10.00 -11.37 -24.86
N PRO A 242 10.45 -11.43 -26.13
CA PRO A 242 10.91 -10.25 -26.87
C PRO A 242 9.84 -9.15 -26.97
N VAL A 243 8.59 -9.53 -27.24
CA VAL A 243 7.48 -8.58 -27.40
C VAL A 243 7.12 -7.93 -26.07
N ALA A 244 6.94 -8.74 -25.02
CA ALA A 244 6.63 -8.21 -23.69
C ALA A 244 7.78 -7.35 -23.14
N TYR A 245 9.03 -7.75 -23.35
CA TYR A 245 10.19 -6.96 -22.95
C TYR A 245 10.24 -5.60 -23.67
N ALA A 246 9.99 -5.58 -24.97
CA ALA A 246 9.95 -4.34 -25.73
C ALA A 246 8.83 -3.41 -25.24
N LEU A 247 7.62 -3.93 -25.02
CA LEU A 247 6.50 -3.16 -24.44
C LEU A 247 6.85 -2.59 -23.07
N LEU A 248 7.48 -3.38 -22.21
CA LEU A 248 7.93 -2.95 -20.89
C LEU A 248 8.88 -1.76 -21.00
N ALA A 249 9.84 -1.83 -21.93
CA ALA A 249 10.86 -0.80 -22.14
C ALA A 249 10.32 0.48 -22.80
N THR A 250 9.32 0.38 -23.68
CA THR A 250 8.84 1.52 -24.48
C THR A 250 7.59 2.20 -23.92
N HIS A 251 6.60 1.42 -23.45
CA HIS A 251 5.32 1.95 -22.99
C HIS A 251 5.20 1.98 -21.46
N PHE A 252 5.76 0.98 -20.78
CA PHE A 252 5.52 0.80 -19.33
C PHE A 252 6.71 1.13 -18.44
N ALA A 253 7.81 1.66 -18.98
CA ALA A 253 9.02 1.97 -18.21
C ALA A 253 8.74 2.93 -17.04
N LYS A 254 7.85 3.91 -17.26
CA LYS A 254 7.41 4.83 -16.19
C LYS A 254 6.58 4.13 -15.13
N ASN A 255 5.70 3.20 -15.53
CA ASN A 255 4.89 2.43 -14.59
C ASN A 255 5.75 1.56 -13.69
N VAL A 256 6.81 0.94 -14.23
CA VAL A 256 7.79 0.17 -13.44
C VAL A 256 8.53 1.07 -12.44
N ALA A 257 8.99 2.25 -12.87
CA ALA A 257 9.63 3.20 -11.95
C ALA A 257 8.68 3.71 -10.85
N ASN A 258 7.40 3.92 -11.19
CA ASN A 258 6.37 4.29 -10.24
C ASN A 258 6.06 3.16 -9.26
N LEU A 259 6.09 1.90 -9.72
CA LEU A 259 5.92 0.72 -8.87
C LEU A 259 7.02 0.66 -7.80
N ASP A 260 8.28 0.85 -8.19
CA ASP A 260 9.41 0.88 -7.24
C ASP A 260 9.27 1.98 -6.19
N THR A 261 8.84 3.16 -6.63
CA THR A 261 8.57 4.30 -5.73
C THR A 261 7.41 3.99 -4.78
N SER A 262 6.36 3.33 -5.28
CA SER A 262 5.18 2.97 -4.49
C SER A 262 5.48 1.88 -3.47
N ILE A 263 6.28 0.87 -3.83
CA ILE A 263 6.81 -0.13 -2.90
C ILE A 263 7.65 0.54 -1.81
N SER A 264 8.53 1.47 -2.18
CA SER A 264 9.37 2.19 -1.21
C SER A 264 8.54 3.02 -0.24
N ARG A 265 7.51 3.73 -0.74
CA ARG A 265 6.54 4.44 0.11
C ARG A 265 5.81 3.49 1.05
N ALA A 266 5.34 2.35 0.54
CA ALA A 266 4.62 1.36 1.32
C ALA A 266 5.48 0.78 2.45
N ASN A 267 6.77 0.48 2.20
CA ASN A 267 7.71 0.07 3.26
C ASN A 267 7.84 1.14 4.36
N GLY A 268 7.87 2.42 3.98
CA GLY A 268 7.88 3.53 4.94
C GLY A 268 6.61 3.59 5.79
N ILE A 269 5.44 3.34 5.19
CA ILE A 269 4.15 3.28 5.88
C ILE A 269 4.10 2.08 6.83
N GLU A 270 4.49 0.89 6.38
CA GLU A 270 4.56 -0.31 7.21
C GLU A 270 5.44 -0.06 8.44
N GLN A 271 6.64 0.48 8.24
CA GLN A 271 7.56 0.78 9.33
C GLN A 271 6.96 1.81 10.30
N ALA A 272 6.31 2.86 9.80
CA ALA A 272 5.67 3.86 10.65
C ALA A 272 4.57 3.24 11.54
N HIS A 273 3.76 2.32 11.01
CA HIS A 273 2.75 1.60 11.79
C HIS A 273 3.37 0.67 12.84
N GLN A 274 4.47 -0.02 12.52
CA GLN A 274 5.21 -0.86 13.47
C GLN A 274 5.84 -0.04 14.61
N ASP A 275 6.43 1.11 14.26
CA ASP A 275 7.03 2.03 15.23
C ASP A 275 5.95 2.63 16.15
N HIS A 276 4.81 3.03 15.57
CA HIS A 276 3.68 3.57 16.33
C HIS A 276 3.04 2.52 17.23
N LYS A 277 2.89 1.27 16.76
CA LYS A 277 2.47 0.12 17.59
C LYS A 277 3.38 -0.02 18.82
N THR A 278 4.69 0.03 18.61
CA THR A 278 5.69 -0.08 19.69
C THR A 278 5.55 1.09 20.68
N ALA A 279 5.31 2.30 20.18
CA ALA A 279 5.06 3.47 21.02
C ALA A 279 3.77 3.35 21.86
N LEU A 280 2.69 2.83 21.27
CA LEU A 280 1.43 2.59 21.97
C LEU A 280 1.57 1.54 23.08
N ILE A 281 2.27 0.43 22.82
CA ILE A 281 2.57 -0.60 23.83
C ILE A 281 3.32 0.02 25.00
N LYS A 282 4.39 0.77 24.72
CA LYS A 282 5.19 1.45 25.74
C LYS A 282 4.35 2.44 26.56
N ALA A 283 3.51 3.23 25.90
CA ALA A 283 2.62 4.18 26.58
C ALA A 283 1.60 3.47 27.48
N GLU A 284 1.09 2.30 27.08
CA GLU A 284 0.18 1.50 27.91
C GLU A 284 0.89 0.94 29.16
N GLU A 285 2.11 0.44 29.00
CA GLU A 285 2.94 -0.05 30.11
C GLU A 285 3.26 1.06 31.12
N GLU A 286 3.68 2.23 30.64
CA GLU A 286 3.95 3.40 31.49
C GLU A 286 2.70 3.85 32.24
N ARG A 287 1.52 3.84 31.59
CA ARG A 287 0.24 4.15 32.24
C ARG A 287 -0.08 3.15 33.34
N LYS A 288 0.09 1.85 33.10
CA LYS A 288 -0.13 0.79 34.09
C LYS A 288 0.82 0.95 35.28
N GLU A 289 2.10 1.25 35.04
CA GLU A 289 3.08 1.48 36.10
C GLU A 289 2.76 2.74 36.91
N ALA A 290 2.37 3.83 36.26
CA ALA A 290 1.96 5.07 36.93
C ALA A 290 0.70 4.85 37.78
N GLU A 291 -0.28 4.09 37.29
CA GLU A 291 -1.47 3.72 38.05
C GLU A 291 -1.13 2.87 39.28
N LYS A 292 -0.22 1.89 39.13
CA LYS A 292 0.29 1.09 40.25
C LYS A 292 0.98 1.95 41.30
N LYS A 293 1.89 2.85 40.90
CA LYS A 293 2.57 3.79 41.81
C LYS A 293 1.58 4.67 42.54
N LYS A 294 0.56 5.20 41.85
CA LYS A 294 -0.52 6.00 42.48
C LYS A 294 -1.32 5.20 43.50
N LYS A 295 -1.66 3.93 43.21
CA LYS A 295 -2.36 3.04 44.15
C LYS A 295 -1.50 2.73 45.38
N GLU A 296 -0.21 2.44 45.20
CA GLU A 296 0.73 2.20 46.29
C GLU A 296 0.91 3.43 47.18
N GLU A 297 1.04 4.62 46.59
CA GLU A 297 1.14 5.88 47.34
C GLU A 297 -0.15 6.19 48.11
N ALA A 298 -1.32 5.98 47.48
CA ALA A 298 -2.61 6.12 48.12
C ALA A 298 -2.77 5.14 49.31
N ALA A 299 -2.32 3.89 49.15
CA ALA A 299 -2.33 2.89 50.22
C ALA A 299 -1.41 3.28 51.39
N LYS A 300 -0.19 3.78 51.09
CA LYS A 300 0.74 4.29 52.11
C LYS A 300 0.16 5.49 52.87
N LYS A 301 -0.44 6.45 52.15
CA LYS A 301 -1.11 7.62 52.75
C LYS A 301 -2.29 7.20 53.64
N LYS A 302 -3.11 6.26 53.17
CA LYS A 302 -4.23 5.69 53.95
C LYS A 302 -3.72 5.01 55.22
N LYS A 303 -2.72 4.12 55.12
CA LYS A 303 -2.13 3.45 56.28
C LYS A 303 -1.54 4.45 57.29
N ALA A 304 -0.82 5.47 56.82
CA ALA A 304 -0.28 6.51 57.69
C ALA A 304 -1.38 7.35 58.37
N ALA A 305 -2.49 7.61 57.67
CA ALA A 305 -3.65 8.29 58.27
C ALA A 305 -4.35 7.41 59.32
N GLU A 306 -4.50 6.11 59.05
CA GLU A 306 -5.04 5.13 60.01
C GLU A 306 -4.15 4.99 61.24
N GLU A 307 -2.83 4.93 61.08
CA GLU A 307 -1.87 4.89 62.19
C GLU A 307 -1.92 6.17 63.03
N LYS A 308 -1.97 7.35 62.40
CA LYS A 308 -2.15 8.63 63.10
C LYS A 308 -3.47 8.69 63.87
N ALA A 309 -4.57 8.28 63.25
CA ALA A 309 -5.88 8.23 63.92
C ALA A 309 -5.86 7.24 65.09
N ALA A 310 -5.21 6.09 64.95
CA ALA A 310 -5.05 5.13 66.04
C ALA A 310 -4.17 5.67 67.18
N GLU A 311 -3.10 6.40 66.87
CA GLU A 311 -2.26 7.07 67.88
C GLU A 311 -3.06 8.16 68.62
N GLU A 312 -3.81 8.97 67.91
CA GLU A 312 -4.67 10.01 68.49
C GLU A 312 -5.74 9.40 69.41
N GLN A 313 -6.39 8.31 68.98
CA GLN A 313 -7.31 7.55 69.83
C GLN A 313 -6.64 6.98 71.08
N ARG A 314 -5.41 6.46 70.98
CA ARG A 314 -4.65 5.99 72.15
C ARG A 314 -4.32 7.12 73.11
N ARG A 315 -3.86 8.28 72.61
CA ARG A 315 -3.58 9.47 73.44
C ARG A 315 -4.85 9.92 74.17
N ALA A 316 -5.97 10.05 73.45
CA ALA A 316 -7.25 10.42 74.04
C ALA A 316 -7.72 9.39 75.09
N ALA A 317 -7.47 8.10 74.89
CA ALA A 317 -7.80 7.06 75.87
C ALA A 317 -6.94 7.17 77.14
N ILE A 318 -5.64 7.42 77.01
CA ILE A 318 -4.73 7.65 78.14
C ILE A 318 -5.18 8.88 78.94
N GLU A 319 -5.49 9.98 78.25
CA GLU A 319 -5.96 11.21 78.90
C GLU A 319 -7.28 10.99 79.65
N ARG A 320 -8.25 10.27 79.05
CA ARG A 320 -9.49 9.88 79.73
C ARG A 320 -9.23 9.02 80.97
N GLN A 321 -8.27 8.09 80.90
CA GLN A 321 -7.89 7.28 82.07
C GLN A 321 -7.27 8.13 83.17
N GLN A 322 -6.40 9.08 82.83
CA GLN A 322 -5.80 10.01 83.79
C GLN A 322 -6.86 10.88 84.46
N GLN A 323 -7.77 11.49 83.68
CA GLN A 323 -8.88 12.28 84.21
C GLN A 323 -9.79 11.45 85.12
N ALA A 324 -10.11 10.21 84.73
CA ALA A 324 -10.91 9.32 85.56
C ALA A 324 -10.19 8.92 86.87
N ALA A 325 -8.86 8.73 86.83
CA ALA A 325 -8.05 8.46 88.01
C ALA A 325 -7.99 9.68 88.95
N GLU A 326 -7.82 10.89 88.40
CA GLU A 326 -7.86 12.13 89.16
C GLU A 326 -9.22 12.36 89.81
N GLN A 327 -10.32 12.13 89.08
CA GLN A 327 -11.68 12.21 89.65
C GLN A 327 -11.87 11.22 90.80
N LYS A 328 -11.44 9.96 90.65
CA LYS A 328 -11.46 8.96 91.73
C LYS A 328 -10.62 9.39 92.92
N ALA A 329 -9.42 9.95 92.69
CA ALA A 329 -8.55 10.44 93.76
C ALA A 329 -9.16 11.65 94.48
N ALA A 330 -9.78 12.57 93.75
CA ALA A 330 -10.51 13.72 94.30
C ALA A 330 -11.72 13.26 95.13
N GLU A 331 -12.46 12.27 94.65
CA GLU A 331 -13.57 11.65 95.38
C GLU A 331 -13.09 10.96 96.67
N GLN A 332 -11.99 10.20 96.62
CA GLN A 332 -11.37 9.61 97.81
C GLN A 332 -10.91 10.68 98.81
N ARG A 333 -10.30 11.78 98.35
CA ARG A 333 -9.94 12.92 99.21
C ARG A 333 -11.18 13.55 99.86
N ARG A 334 -12.27 13.71 99.11
CA ARG A 334 -13.55 14.22 99.64
C ARG A 334 -14.10 13.31 100.74
N LEU A 335 -14.07 11.99 100.52
CA LEU A 335 -14.50 11.00 101.52
C LEU A 335 -13.60 11.00 102.77
N GLN A 336 -12.29 11.18 102.62
CA GLN A 336 -11.37 11.28 103.76
C GLN A 336 -11.61 12.56 104.59
N GLN A 337 -11.92 13.69 103.95
CA GLN A 337 -12.23 14.95 104.62
C GLN A 337 -13.59 14.93 105.35
N GLN A 338 -14.49 14.00 105.00
CA GLN A 338 -15.76 13.77 105.68
C GLN A 338 -15.68 12.84 106.90
N LYS A 339 -14.50 12.33 107.27
CA LYS A 339 -14.33 11.57 108.53
C LYS A 339 -14.48 12.50 109.76
N PRO A 340 -15.23 12.13 110.80
CA PRO A 340 -15.47 13.00 111.95
C PRO A 340 -14.18 13.27 112.76
N LYS A 341 -13.99 14.52 113.19
CA LYS A 341 -12.88 14.96 114.06
C LYS A 341 -12.94 14.25 115.43
N PRO A 342 -11.81 13.85 116.06
CA PRO A 342 -11.81 13.30 117.41
C PRO A 342 -12.27 14.36 118.42
N ALA A 343 -13.10 13.96 119.38
CA ALA A 343 -13.57 14.83 120.45
C ALA A 343 -12.41 15.28 121.36
N ALA A 344 -12.30 16.60 121.57
CA ALA A 344 -11.38 17.23 122.52
C ALA A 344 -12.08 17.51 123.88
N PRO A 345 -11.32 17.63 125.00
CA PRO A 345 -11.80 17.36 126.35
C PRO A 345 -12.54 18.54 127.01
N LYS A 346 -13.45 18.22 127.93
CA LYS A 346 -14.31 19.16 128.70
C LYS A 346 -13.60 19.68 129.96
N VAL A 347 -13.68 20.99 130.25
CA VAL A 347 -13.93 21.57 131.61
C VAL A 347 -14.55 23.00 131.56
N GLN A 348 -15.79 23.11 132.10
CA GLN A 348 -16.51 24.13 132.92
C GLN A 348 -16.45 25.66 132.66
N GLN A 349 -17.59 26.32 132.31
CA GLN A 349 -18.61 27.09 133.11
C GLN A 349 -18.27 28.60 133.32
N PRO A 350 -19.20 29.55 133.62
CA PRO A 350 -20.69 29.54 133.70
C PRO A 350 -21.42 30.70 132.92
N ARG A 351 -22.77 30.56 132.88
CA ARG A 351 -23.92 31.42 132.44
C ARG A 351 -23.99 32.85 133.04
N PRO A 352 -25.05 33.71 132.82
CA PRO A 352 -26.22 33.77 131.86
C PRO A 352 -26.46 35.22 131.31
N LYS A 353 -27.40 35.57 130.41
CA LYS A 353 -28.88 35.75 130.54
C LYS A 353 -29.42 36.20 129.17
N THR A 354 -30.40 35.51 128.57
CA THR A 354 -31.86 35.77 128.62
C THR A 354 -32.35 36.85 127.63
N GLN A 355 -33.08 36.43 126.59
CA GLN A 355 -34.43 36.91 126.30
C GLN A 355 -35.16 35.94 125.34
N GLN A 356 -36.30 35.45 125.83
CA GLN A 356 -37.34 34.68 125.16
C GLN A 356 -38.36 35.66 124.49
N PRO A 357 -39.60 35.24 124.14
CA PRO A 357 -40.00 34.32 123.07
C PRO A 357 -41.17 34.89 122.23
N ARG A 358 -41.59 34.16 121.19
CA ARG A 358 -43.02 34.01 120.91
C ARG A 358 -43.39 32.54 120.73
N GLN A 359 -44.30 32.14 121.61
CA GLN A 359 -45.11 30.93 121.71
C GLN A 359 -46.14 30.88 120.56
N GLN A 360 -46.91 29.82 120.26
CA GLN A 360 -47.00 28.38 120.58
C GLN A 360 -48.18 27.87 119.70
N GLY A 361 -48.23 26.56 119.42
CA GLY A 361 -49.41 25.94 118.81
C GLY A 361 -49.22 24.44 118.54
N PRO A 362 -49.87 23.50 119.25
CA PRO A 362 -49.39 22.13 119.41
C PRO A 362 -50.28 21.05 118.75
N SER A 363 -49.69 19.96 118.25
CA SER A 363 -50.37 18.64 118.20
C SER A 363 -49.37 17.48 118.02
N ASN A 364 -48.97 16.90 119.16
CA ASN A 364 -48.73 15.45 119.32
C ASN A 364 -48.76 15.12 120.82
N TYR A 365 -49.79 15.63 121.51
CA TYR A 365 -50.04 15.29 122.90
C TYR A 365 -51.27 14.39 123.01
N THR A 366 -51.06 13.17 123.49
CA THR A 366 -52.07 12.14 123.72
C THR A 366 -52.52 12.15 125.19
N GLY A 367 -53.66 12.81 125.46
CA GLY A 367 -54.59 12.52 126.57
C GLY A 367 -54.32 13.18 127.95
N PRO A 368 -55.35 13.64 128.70
CA PRO A 368 -55.27 14.48 129.93
C PRO A 368 -54.35 13.90 131.01
N ARG A 369 -53.64 14.65 131.87
CA ARG A 369 -52.60 14.11 132.81
C ARG A 369 -53.02 14.12 134.29
N CYS A 370 -53.19 12.96 134.92
CA CYS A 370 -53.54 12.80 136.33
C CYS A 370 -52.31 12.51 137.22
N TYR A 371 -52.20 13.22 138.34
CA TYR A 371 -51.10 13.20 139.29
C TYR A 371 -51.57 12.70 140.67
N ALA A 372 -50.77 11.87 141.36
CA ALA A 372 -51.04 11.43 142.74
C ALA A 372 -50.36 12.36 143.77
N PRO A 373 -50.86 12.43 145.03
CA PRO A 373 -50.25 13.24 146.09
C PRO A 373 -48.78 12.82 146.34
N GLY A 374 -47.84 13.75 146.11
CA GLY A 374 -46.38 13.52 146.08
C GLY A 374 -45.67 13.98 144.79
N GLY A 375 -46.42 14.21 143.70
CA GLY A 375 -46.16 15.26 142.71
C GLY A 375 -45.00 15.14 141.70
N LYS A 376 -44.19 14.06 141.66
CA LYS A 376 -43.03 13.98 140.73
C LYS A 376 -43.25 13.20 139.42
N SER A 377 -44.45 12.68 139.14
CA SER A 377 -44.80 12.04 137.84
C SER A 377 -46.29 12.17 137.49
N TRP A 378 -46.66 12.08 136.19
CA TRP A 378 -48.03 12.11 135.65
C TRP A 378 -48.35 10.87 134.79
N LYS A 379 -49.65 10.54 134.63
CA LYS A 379 -50.17 9.59 133.61
C LYS A 379 -51.38 10.17 132.87
N PRO A 380 -51.76 9.77 131.65
CA PRO A 380 -53.04 10.19 131.12
C PRO A 380 -54.21 9.78 132.06
N CYS A 381 -55.20 10.62 132.33
CA CYS A 381 -56.40 10.33 133.10
C CYS A 381 -57.26 9.32 132.34
N PRO A 382 -58.02 8.45 133.03
CA PRO A 382 -59.11 7.71 132.38
C PRO A 382 -60.16 8.67 131.79
#